data_AF-A0A443HNL0-F1
#
_entry.id   AF-A0A443HNL0-F1
#
_cell.length_a   1.000
_cell.length_b   1.000
_cell.length_c   1.000
_cell.angle_alpha   90.00
_cell.angle_beta   90.00
_cell.angle_gamma   90.00
#
_symmetry.space_group_name_H-M   'P 1'
#
loop_
_entity.id
_entity.type
_entity.pdbx_description
1 polymer ?
#
loop_
_entity_poly.entity_id
_entity_poly.type
_entity_poly.pdbx_seq_one_letter_code
_entity_poly.pdbx_strand_id
1 'polypeptide(L)'
;MGVPFEALIPYGIIITVGAVLPVIPTSSVHSRRCLASPEPVSLPRNTSRMSTRRLGGTEMLGTGKVLQERDFRITGSLRAQSGVAEAPKGFEVSNPWKLEKRIF
;
A
#
# COMPACT_ATOMS: atom_id res chain seq x y z
N MET A 1 39.97 -18.26 25.71
CA MET A 1 40.15 -18.63 24.29
C MET A 1 39.44 -17.58 23.45
N GLY A 2 40.17 -16.80 22.66
CA GLY A 2 39.56 -15.77 21.79
C GLY A 2 38.77 -16.43 20.66
N VAL A 3 37.62 -15.84 20.30
CA VAL A 3 36.82 -16.33 19.18
C VAL A 3 37.55 -16.01 17.88
N PRO A 4 37.77 -16.98 16.98
CA PRO A 4 38.42 -16.72 15.70
C PRO A 4 37.50 -15.87 14.82
N PHE A 5 37.96 -14.68 14.42
CA PHE A 5 37.20 -13.71 13.62
C PHE A 5 36.80 -14.25 12.23
N GLU A 6 37.57 -15.21 11.70
CA GLU A 6 37.25 -15.94 10.46
C GLU A 6 35.88 -16.62 10.52
N ALA A 7 35.46 -17.09 11.70
CA ALA A 7 34.14 -17.67 11.91
C ALA A 7 33.01 -16.63 11.88
N LEU A 8 33.32 -15.34 12.00
CA LEU A 8 32.36 -14.24 12.04
C LEU A 8 32.15 -13.56 10.68
N ILE A 9 33.08 -13.73 9.73
CA ILE A 9 32.96 -13.23 8.36
C ILE A 9 31.64 -13.64 7.68
N PRO A 10 31.20 -14.93 7.71
CA PRO A 10 29.94 -15.31 7.08
C PRO A 10 28.72 -14.64 7.74
N TYR A 11 28.74 -14.46 9.06
CA TYR A 11 27.64 -13.80 9.78
C TYR A 11 27.60 -12.29 9.49
N GLY A 12 28.75 -11.64 9.32
CA GLY A 12 28.83 -10.25 8.90
C GLY A 12 28.19 -10.02 7.51
N ILE A 13 28.42 -10.93 6.57
CA ILE A 13 27.77 -10.89 5.24
C ILE A 13 26.26 -11.10 5.35
N ILE A 14 25.80 -12.05 6.17
CA ILE A 14 24.35 -12.32 6.35
C ILE A 14 23.64 -11.11 6.96
N ILE A 15 24.24 -10.47 7.97
CA ILE A 15 23.68 -9.29 8.62
C ILE A 15 23.66 -8.11 7.65
N THR A 16 24.75 -7.86 6.93
CA THR A 16 24.81 -6.75 5.96
C THR A 16 23.81 -6.94 4.82
N VAL A 17 23.73 -8.13 4.22
CA VAL A 17 22.76 -8.42 3.16
C VAL A 17 21.32 -8.37 3.68
N GLY A 18 21.04 -9.00 4.83
CA GLY A 18 19.70 -9.07 5.41
C GLY A 18 19.17 -7.74 5.95
N ALA A 19 20.04 -6.87 6.48
CA ALA A 19 19.65 -5.59 7.05
C ALA A 19 19.69 -4.43 6.05
N VAL A 20 20.60 -4.46 5.06
CA VAL A 20 20.76 -3.33 4.11
C VAL A 20 19.82 -3.46 2.91
N LEU A 21 19.55 -4.67 2.40
CA LEU A 21 18.63 -4.85 1.27
C LEU A 21 17.20 -4.33 1.47
N PRO A 22 16.54 -4.46 2.64
CA PRO A 22 15.19 -3.90 2.84
C PRO A 22 15.20 -2.37 3.07
N VAL A 23 16.37 -1.78 3.37
CA VAL A 23 16.52 -0.33 3.60
C VAL A 23 16.75 0.43 2.29
N ILE A 24 17.23 -0.23 1.24
CA ILE A 24 17.28 0.37 -0.10
C ILE A 24 15.83 0.57 -0.58
N PRO A 25 15.35 1.82 -0.74
CA PRO A 25 14.02 2.04 -1.26
C PRO A 25 13.96 1.45 -2.67
N THR A 26 13.03 0.52 -2.88
CA THR A 26 12.74 -0.13 -4.17
C THR A 26 12.20 0.83 -5.23
N SER A 27 12.26 2.14 -4.99
CA SER A 27 11.84 3.19 -5.92
C SER A 27 12.64 3.24 -7.22
N SER A 28 13.77 2.53 -7.33
CA SER A 28 14.68 2.69 -8.49
C SER A 28 14.89 1.45 -9.37
N VAL A 29 14.22 0.32 -9.11
CA VAL A 29 14.35 -0.89 -9.98
C VAL A 29 13.11 -1.18 -10.84
N HIS A 30 12.02 -0.41 -10.72
CA HIS A 30 10.86 -0.59 -11.61
C HIS A 30 10.81 0.36 -12.82
N SER A 31 11.78 1.27 -12.97
CA SER A 31 11.80 2.23 -14.09
C SER A 31 12.48 1.68 -15.35
N ARG A 32 12.02 0.51 -15.85
CA ARG A 32 12.25 0.06 -17.23
C ARG A 32 11.05 -0.72 -17.76
N ARG A 33 9.85 -0.12 -17.70
CA ARG A 33 8.70 -0.52 -18.52
C ARG A 33 7.66 0.59 -18.63
N CYS A 34 8.11 1.79 -19.00
CA CYS A 34 7.24 2.91 -19.35
C CYS A 34 7.57 3.39 -20.76
N LEU A 35 7.25 2.55 -21.74
CA LEU A 35 7.01 2.96 -23.11
C LEU A 35 5.73 2.22 -23.51
N ALA A 36 4.72 2.98 -23.91
CA ALA A 36 3.36 2.58 -24.31
C ALA A 36 2.30 2.52 -23.19
N SER A 37 1.78 3.69 -22.80
CA SER A 37 0.34 3.97 -22.92
C SER A 37 0.04 5.46 -22.65
N PRO A 38 -0.78 6.14 -23.46
CA PRO A 38 -1.34 7.44 -23.12
C PRO A 38 -2.62 7.21 -22.29
N GLU A 39 -2.52 7.31 -20.97
CA GLU A 39 -3.67 7.28 -20.06
C GLU A 39 -3.80 8.64 -19.34
N PRO A 40 -5.03 9.11 -19.09
CA PRO A 40 -5.32 10.45 -18.61
C PRO A 40 -4.76 10.70 -17.21
N VAL A 41 -4.49 11.98 -16.92
CA VAL A 41 -3.95 12.53 -15.66
C VAL A 41 -4.56 11.82 -14.45
N SER A 42 -3.86 10.79 -13.97
CA SER A 42 -4.18 10.11 -12.72
C SER A 42 -3.50 10.89 -11.61
N LEU A 43 -4.29 11.35 -10.63
CA LEU A 43 -3.78 11.94 -9.40
C LEU A 43 -2.68 11.04 -8.82
N PRO A 44 -1.57 11.62 -8.30
CA PRO A 44 -0.43 10.85 -7.86
C PRO A 44 -0.87 9.77 -6.86
N ARG A 45 -0.71 8.50 -7.26
CA ARG A 45 -0.98 7.36 -6.39
C ARG A 45 -0.01 7.45 -5.23
N ASN A 46 -0.51 7.70 -4.02
CA ASN A 46 0.29 7.72 -2.81
C ASN A 46 0.77 6.29 -2.50
N THR A 47 1.92 5.92 -3.08
CA THR A 47 2.60 4.62 -2.89
C THR A 47 3.41 4.56 -1.59
N SER A 48 3.46 5.66 -0.85
CA SER A 48 4.31 5.86 0.33
C SER A 48 3.74 5.24 1.61
N ARG A 49 2.46 4.81 1.61
CA ARG A 49 1.84 4.16 2.76
C ARG A 49 1.99 2.64 2.68
N MET A 50 2.59 2.07 3.72
CA MET A 50 2.89 0.64 3.86
C MET A 50 1.72 -0.22 3.39
N SER A 51 2.04 -1.30 2.66
CA SER A 51 1.12 -2.40 2.45
C SER A 51 0.61 -2.87 3.82
N THR A 52 -0.71 -2.94 4.00
CA THR A 52 -1.40 -3.43 5.22
C THR A 52 -1.17 -4.93 5.47
N ARG A 53 0.03 -5.45 5.21
CA ARG A 53 0.30 -6.89 5.25
C ARG A 53 0.26 -7.50 6.66
N ARG A 54 0.27 -6.73 7.76
CA ARG A 54 0.37 -7.30 9.12
C ARG A 54 -0.12 -6.42 10.27
N LEU A 55 -1.37 -5.92 10.25
CA LEU A 55 -2.00 -5.48 11.51
C LEU A 55 -3.46 -5.95 11.55
N GLY A 56 -3.65 -7.12 12.17
CA GLY A 56 -4.86 -7.52 12.88
C GLY A 56 -6.19 -7.55 12.13
N GLY A 57 -6.62 -8.76 11.74
CA GLY A 57 -8.01 -9.23 11.85
C GLY A 57 -9.11 -8.63 10.95
N THR A 58 -9.00 -7.37 10.51
CA THR A 58 -10.08 -6.66 9.80
C THR A 58 -10.09 -6.94 8.30
N GLU A 59 -8.94 -7.18 7.67
CA GLU A 59 -8.91 -7.46 6.23
C GLU A 59 -9.41 -8.87 5.85
N MET A 60 -9.37 -9.84 6.78
CA MET A 60 -9.88 -11.19 6.53
C MET A 60 -11.42 -11.27 6.43
N LEU A 61 -12.14 -10.28 6.96
CA LEU A 61 -13.61 -10.24 6.97
C LEU A 61 -14.21 -9.36 5.85
N GLY A 62 -13.42 -8.94 4.85
CA GLY A 62 -13.88 -8.07 3.77
C GLY A 62 -14.13 -6.61 4.17
N THR A 63 -14.08 -6.28 5.47
CA THR A 63 -14.34 -4.92 5.99
C THR A 63 -13.28 -3.90 5.57
N GLY A 64 -12.02 -4.31 5.42
CA GLY A 64 -10.95 -3.42 4.94
C GLY A 64 -11.20 -2.83 3.53
N LYS A 65 -11.82 -3.60 2.62
CA LYS A 65 -12.18 -3.12 1.28
C LYS A 65 -13.34 -2.13 1.33
N VAL A 66 -14.34 -2.40 2.18
CA VAL A 66 -15.50 -1.52 2.39
C VAL A 66 -15.06 -0.18 2.97
N LEU A 67 -14.15 -0.19 3.95
CA LEU A 67 -13.58 1.03 4.54
C LEU A 67 -12.77 1.83 3.53
N GLN A 68 -11.98 1.18 2.68
CA GLN A 68 -11.21 1.87 1.64
C GLN A 68 -12.10 2.53 0.59
N GLU A 69 -13.21 1.90 0.22
CA GLU A 69 -14.21 2.47 -0.69
C GLU A 69 -14.95 3.66 -0.06
N ARG A 70 -15.26 3.58 1.25
CA ARG A 70 -15.76 4.71 2.02
C ARG A 70 -14.78 5.87 2.03
N ASP A 71 -13.50 5.62 2.32
CA ASP A 71 -12.48 6.66 2.41
C ASP A 71 -12.21 7.32 1.05
N PHE A 72 -12.33 6.55 -0.03
CA PHE A 72 -12.32 7.07 -1.40
C PHE A 72 -13.49 8.02 -1.66
N ARG A 73 -14.70 7.73 -1.16
CA ARG A 73 -15.86 8.63 -1.29
C ARG A 73 -15.68 9.93 -0.49
N ILE A 74 -15.03 9.86 0.66
CA ILE A 74 -14.78 11.04 1.51
C ILE A 74 -13.68 11.93 0.90
N THR A 75 -12.62 11.33 0.36
CA THR A 75 -11.37 12.05 0.02
C THR A 75 -11.12 12.16 -1.50
N GLY A 76 -11.89 11.46 -2.32
CA GLY A 76 -11.75 11.41 -3.79
C GLY A 76 -10.47 10.73 -4.29
N SER A 77 -9.65 10.17 -3.40
CA SER A 77 -8.35 9.58 -3.72
C SER A 77 -8.10 8.30 -2.90
N LEU A 78 -7.52 7.30 -3.56
CA LEU A 78 -7.32 5.98 -2.96
C LEU A 78 -6.29 6.07 -1.81
N ARG A 79 -6.66 5.62 -0.60
CA ARG A 79 -5.82 5.62 0.62
C ARG A 79 -5.44 6.99 1.18
N ALA A 80 -6.06 8.05 0.70
CA ALA A 80 -5.98 9.34 1.37
C ALA A 80 -6.82 9.30 2.66
N GLN A 81 -6.43 10.12 3.63
CA GLN A 81 -7.06 10.17 4.95
C GLN A 81 -7.40 11.61 5.25
N SER A 82 -8.62 11.87 5.69
CA SER A 82 -9.07 13.17 6.20
C SER A 82 -9.23 13.08 7.71
N GLY A 83 -8.84 14.15 8.42
CA GLY A 83 -9.02 14.30 9.87
C GLY A 83 -10.13 15.28 10.24
N VAL A 84 -10.99 15.64 9.28
CA VAL A 84 -12.06 16.63 9.46
C VAL A 84 -13.23 15.96 10.19
N ALA A 85 -13.76 16.64 11.21
CA ALA A 85 -14.88 16.13 12.00
C ALA A 85 -16.21 16.12 11.24
N GLU A 86 -16.41 17.08 10.33
CA GLU A 86 -17.61 17.20 9.50
C GLU A 86 -17.39 16.54 8.12
N ALA A 87 -18.38 15.76 7.66
CA ALA A 87 -18.33 15.10 6.36
C ALA A 87 -18.52 16.12 5.21
N PRO A 88 -17.95 15.87 4.01
CA PRO A 88 -18.16 16.74 2.87
C PRO A 88 -19.64 16.77 2.45
N LYS A 89 -20.12 17.95 2.05
CA LYS A 89 -21.49 18.15 1.57
C LYS A 89 -21.77 17.21 0.40
N GLY A 90 -22.89 16.50 0.45
CA GLY A 90 -23.27 15.50 -0.56
C GLY A 90 -22.77 14.07 -0.27
N PHE A 91 -21.99 13.84 0.79
CA PHE A 91 -21.63 12.48 1.20
C PHE A 91 -22.88 11.64 1.56
N GLU A 92 -23.91 12.27 2.10
CA GLU A 92 -25.18 11.66 2.51
C GLU A 92 -25.89 10.93 1.37
N VAL A 93 -25.87 11.51 0.16
CA VAL A 93 -26.52 10.94 -1.03
C VAL A 93 -25.59 10.06 -1.85
N SER A 94 -24.30 10.01 -1.51
CA SER A 94 -23.28 9.37 -2.33
C SER A 94 -23.19 7.85 -2.18
N ASN A 95 -24.18 7.16 -1.60
CA ASN A 95 -24.09 5.73 -1.28
C ASN A 95 -24.45 4.83 -2.48
N PRO A 96 -23.48 4.24 -3.19
CA PRO A 96 -23.78 3.43 -4.36
C PRO A 96 -24.17 2.01 -3.95
N TRP A 97 -25.18 1.45 -4.62
CA TRP A 97 -25.49 0.03 -4.54
C TRP A 97 -24.88 -0.68 -5.74
N LYS A 98 -24.10 -1.74 -5.49
CA LYS A 98 -23.51 -2.55 -6.56
C LYS A 98 -24.55 -3.56 -7.03
N LEU A 99 -24.83 -3.55 -8.32
CA LEU A 99 -25.68 -4.53 -8.98
C LEU A 99 -24.79 -5.60 -9.59
N GLU A 100 -25.10 -6.87 -9.31
CA GLU A 100 -24.40 -8.00 -9.91
C GLU A 100 -25.13 -8.46 -11.18
N LYS A 101 -24.36 -8.89 -12.18
CA LYS A 101 -24.93 -9.45 -13.42
C LYS A 101 -25.53 -10.83 -13.12
N ARG A 102 -26.74 -11.10 -13.63
CA ARG A 102 -27.38 -12.41 -13.48
C ARG A 102 -26.49 -13.51 -14.04
N ILE A 103 -26.15 -14.49 -13.20
CA ILE A 103 -25.39 -15.68 -13.56
C ILE A 103 -26.40 -16.70 -14.12
N PHE A 104 -26.17 -17.20 -15.32
CA PHE A 104 -26.98 -18.21 -16.01
C PHE A 104 -26.14 -19.45 -16.29
#